data_AF-A0A1V6D2D6-F1
#
_entry.id   AF-A0A1V6D2D6-F1
#
_cell.length_a   1.000
_cell.length_b   1.000
_cell.length_c   1.000
_cell.angle_alpha   90.00
_cell.angle_beta   90.00
_cell.angle_gamma   90.00
#
_symmetry.space_group_name_H-M   'P 1'
#
loop_
_entity.id
_entity.type
_entity.pdbx_description
1 polymer ?
#
loop_
_entity_poly.entity_id
_entity_poly.type
_entity_poly.pdbx_seq_one_letter_code
_entity_poly.pdbx_strand_id
1 'polypeptide(L)' 'MFKTVGPLEVIVILVIILLVFGVGRIGKLGGELGKGIRAFKDGLQGKSSEDQDPEENNDSKDDPS' A
#
# COMPACT_ATOMS: atom_id res chain seq x y z
N MET A 1 20.78 12.22 -26.18
CA MET A 1 20.79 10.74 -26.25
C MET A 1 20.36 10.10 -24.92
N PHE A 2 19.42 10.71 -24.20
CA PHE A 2 18.73 10.10 -23.08
C PHE A 2 17.25 10.25 -23.40
N LYS A 3 16.65 9.21 -23.97
CA LYS A 3 15.19 9.11 -24.00
C LYS A 3 14.81 9.02 -22.53
N THR A 4 14.29 10.11 -21.98
CA THR A 4 13.67 10.13 -20.65
C THR A 4 12.73 8.94 -20.61
N VAL A 5 13.06 7.93 -19.81
CA VAL A 5 12.23 6.75 -19.60
C VAL A 5 10.81 7.26 -19.38
N GLY A 6 9.98 7.03 -20.40
CA GLY A 6 8.68 7.69 -20.46
C GLY A 6 7.81 7.15 -19.32
N PRO A 7 6.81 7.91 -18.87
CA PRO A 7 5.83 7.39 -17.92
C PRO A 7 5.26 6.02 -18.34
N LEU A 8 5.13 5.80 -19.65
CA LEU A 8 4.68 4.54 -20.25
C LEU A 8 5.65 3.38 -20.01
N GLU A 9 6.97 3.59 -20.13
CA GLU A 9 7.98 2.55 -19.91
C GLU A 9 8.05 2.15 -18.43
N VAL A 10 7.94 3.13 -17.53
CA VAL A 10 7.87 2.90 -16.08
C VAL A 10 6.61 2.08 -15.73
N ILE A 11 5.46 2.39 -16.34
CA ILE A 11 4.22 1.62 -16.14
C ILE A 11 4.39 0.16 -16.59
N VAL A 12 5.00 -0.09 -17.75
CA VAL A 12 5.22 -1.46 -18.24
C VAL A 12 6.10 -2.25 -17.28
N ILE A 13 7.19 -1.66 -16.79
CA ILE A 13 8.06 -2.30 -15.80
C ILE A 13 7.31 -2.60 -14.50
N LEU A 14 6.50 -1.65 -14.03
CA LEU A 14 5.69 -1.81 -12.81
C LEU A 14 4.70 -2.97 -12.96
N VAL A 15 4.05 -3.11 -14.12
CA VAL A 15 3.16 -4.23 -14.41
C VAL A 15 3.91 -5.57 -14.36
N ILE A 16 5.12 -5.65 -14.94
CA ILE A 16 5.94 -6.88 -14.88
C ILE A 16 6.28 -7.24 -13.44
N ILE A 17 6.68 -6.26 -12.62
CA ILE A 17 6.95 -6.47 -11.19
C ILE A 17 5.69 -6.98 -10.47
N LEU A 18 4.53 -6.38 -10.74
CA LEU A 18 3.26 -6.84 -10.16
C LEU A 18 2.89 -8.26 -10.58
N LEU A 19 3.22 -8.70 -11.81
CA LEU A 19 2.98 -10.06 -12.26
C LEU A 19 3.92 -11.07 -11.57
N VAL A 20 5.19 -10.72 -11.35
CA VAL A 20 6.18 -11.59 -10.70
C VAL A 20 5.90 -11.71 -9.20
N PHE A 21 5.68 -10.59 -8.52
CA PHE A 21 5.49 -10.56 -7.06
C PHE A 21 4.02 -10.78 -6.66
N GLY A 22 3.07 -10.47 -7.54
CA GLY A 22 1.63 -10.50 -7.29
C GLY A 22 1.13 -9.25 -6.54
N VAL A 23 -0.07 -8.79 -6.88
CA VAL A 23 -0.72 -7.64 -6.23
C VAL A 23 -0.96 -7.86 -4.73
N GLY A 24 -1.25 -9.10 -4.32
CA GLY A 24 -1.50 -9.44 -2.92
C GLY A 24 -0.27 -9.34 -2.02
N ARG A 25 0.92 -9.73 -2.51
CA ARG A 25 2.16 -9.63 -1.72
C ARG A 25 2.61 -8.18 -1.56
N ILE A 26 2.54 -7.39 -2.64
CA ILE A 26 2.87 -5.96 -2.62
C ILE A 26 1.90 -5.20 -1.72
N GLY A 27 0.59 -5.49 -1.78
CA GLY A 27 -0.42 -4.88 -0.92
C GLY A 27 -0.22 -5.21 0.56
N LYS A 28 0.06 -6.47 0.89
CA LYS A 28 0.34 -6.90 2.27
C LYS A 28 1.58 -6.21 2.85
N LEU A 29 2.69 -6.22 2.09
CA LEU A 29 3.94 -5.58 2.51
C LEU A 29 3.79 -4.05 2.61
N GLY A 30 3.09 -3.44 1.66
CA GLY A 30 2.77 -2.01 1.67
C GLY A 30 1.90 -1.62 2.86
N GLY A 31 0.93 -2.45 3.26
CA GLY A 31 0.10 -2.23 4.45
C GLY A 31 0.91 -2.23 5.75
N GLU A 32 1.82 -3.20 5.91
CA GLU A 32 2.72 -3.28 7.07
C GLU A 32 3.71 -2.11 7.11
N LEU A 33 4.33 -1.77 5.95
CA LEU A 33 5.21 -0.61 5.83
C LEU A 33 4.47 0.70 6.08
N GLY A 34 3.25 0.85 5.58
CA GLY A 34 2.42 2.03 5.77
C GLY A 34 2.08 2.29 7.23
N LYS A 35 1.75 1.23 7.99
CA LYS A 35 1.54 1.31 9.45
C LYS A 35 2.82 1.78 10.16
N GLY A 36 3.98 1.25 9.77
CA GLY A 36 5.28 1.66 10.32
C GLY A 36 5.63 3.11 10.01
N ILE A 37 5.43 3.56 8.76
CA ILE A 37 5.64 4.95 8.35
C ILE A 37 4.68 5.89 9.09
N ARG A 38 3.42 5.49 9.28
CA ARG A 38 2.43 6.26 10.05
C ARG A 38 2.86 6.42 11.50
N ALA A 39 3.23 5.32 12.16
CA ALA A 39 3.74 5.36 13.53
C ALA A 39 5.02 6.20 13.66
N PHE A 40 5.92 6.14 12.67
CA PHE A 40 7.13 6.97 12.63
C PHE A 40 6.79 8.46 12.48
N LYS A 41 5.88 8.80 11.57
CA LYS A 41 5.38 10.16 11.38
C LYS A 41 4.72 10.70 12.65
N ASP A 42 3.88 9.91 13.29
CA ASP A 42 3.14 10.30 14.49
C ASP A 42 4.08 10.49 15.69
N GLY A 43 5.14 9.68 15.78
CA GLY A 43 6.22 9.85 16.76
C GLY A 43 7.05 11.12 16.52
N LEU A 44 7.30 11.50 15.26
CA LEU A 44 7.98 12.74 14.90
C LEU A 44 7.11 13.99 15.10
N GLN A 45 5.79 13.89 14.89
CA GLN A 45 4.86 15.02 15.03
C GLN A 45 4.40 15.28 16.47
N GLY A 46 4.81 14.44 17.44
CA GLY A 46 4.57 14.71 18.85
C GLY A 46 3.08 14.76 19.21
N LYS A 47 2.44 13.58 19.28
CA LYS A 47 1.17 13.31 19.98
C LYS A 47 0.14 14.46 19.90
N SER A 48 -0.24 14.83 18.67
CA SER A 48 -1.39 15.71 18.42
C SER A 48 -2.16 15.19 17.22
N SER A 49 -2.72 14.00 17.35
CA SER A 49 -3.84 13.47 16.57
C SER A 49 -4.21 12.13 17.20
N GLU A 50 -5.06 12.19 18.23
CA GLU A 50 -6.03 11.11 18.47
C GLU A 50 -6.79 10.88 17.16
N ASP A 51 -7.28 9.66 16.92
CA ASP A 51 -8.04 9.23 15.73
C ASP A 51 -7.22 8.77 14.51
N GLN A 52 -7.11 7.45 14.36
CA GLN A 52 -7.94 6.70 13.40
C GLN A 52 -7.44 5.27 13.35
N ASP A 53 -8.13 4.38 14.07
CA ASP A 53 -8.27 2.98 13.70
C ASP A 53 -8.87 2.92 12.29
N PRO A 54 -8.20 2.33 11.30
CA PRO A 54 -8.92 1.78 10.17
C PRO A 54 -9.54 0.49 10.67
N GLU A 55 -10.86 0.52 10.89
CA GLU A 55 -11.66 -0.67 11.10
C GLU A 55 -11.25 -1.76 10.10
N GLU A 56 -10.95 -2.92 10.68
CA GLU A 56 -11.07 -4.21 10.05
C GLU A 56 -12.55 -4.40 9.67
N ASN A 57 -12.91 -3.96 8.47
CA ASN A 57 -14.16 -4.34 7.84
C ASN A 57 -13.81 -4.88 6.46
N ASN A 58 -13.90 -6.21 6.33
CA ASN A 58 -14.38 -6.99 5.17
C ASN A 58 -13.84 -8.43 5.23
N ASP A 59 -14.14 -9.14 6.32
CA ASP A 59 -14.18 -10.60 6.30
C ASP A 59 -15.49 -11.06 6.96
N SER A 60 -16.29 -11.81 6.20
CA SER A 60 -17.68 -12.29 6.48
C SER A 60 -18.77 -11.21 6.34
N LYS A 61 -19.83 -11.35 5.52
CA LYS A 61 -20.71 -12.51 5.36
C LYS A 61 -21.77 -12.21 4.28
N ASP A 62 -21.92 -13.07 3.28
CA ASP A 62 -23.22 -13.29 2.61
C ASP A 62 -23.41 -14.80 2.47
N ASP A 63 -23.99 -15.35 3.55
CA ASP A 63 -24.68 -16.64 3.60
C ASP A 63 -25.81 -16.64 2.54
N PRO A 64 -25.82 -17.55 1.55
CA PRO A 64 -27.02 -17.78 0.76
C PRO A 64 -27.95 -18.70 1.58
N SER A 65 -29.07 -18.15 2.06
CA SER A 65 -30.21 -18.95 2.54
C SER A 65 -30.83 -19.79 1.43
#